data_AF-A0A6A4WLZ1-F1
#
_entry.id   AF-A0A6A4WLZ1-F1
#
_cell.length_a   1.000
_cell.length_b   1.000
_cell.length_c   1.000
_cell.angle_alpha   90.00
_cell.angle_beta   90.00
_cell.angle_gamma   90.00
#
_symmetry.space_group_name_H-M   'P 1'
#
loop_
_entity.id
_entity.type
_entity.pdbx_description
1 polymer ?
#
loop_
_entity_poly.entity_id
_entity_poly.type
_entity_poly.pdbx_seq_one_letter_code
_entity_poly.pdbx_strand_id
1 'polypeptide(L)'
;MCLRGNVRTYVSRITNHLAITVTRSDAVATLLSQFPVVFRKVKDLKMSQANMPRLEENMALLETFLTRSTYLAGEHLTIADLATLANVSSVEAGGLDMSRWPHVQAWLTKLKAELPYYEQANGEGAQMLGAMYQKALKELGGK
;
A
#
# COMPACT_ATOMS: atom_id res chain seq x y z
N MET A 1 11.52 -39.14 -8.93
CA MET A 1 10.94 -38.44 -10.10
C MET A 1 10.98 -36.95 -9.80
N CYS A 2 11.98 -36.24 -10.33
CA CYS A 2 12.39 -34.90 -9.90
C CYS A 2 11.96 -33.87 -10.95
N LEU A 3 10.96 -33.04 -10.65
CA LEU A 3 10.54 -31.97 -11.55
C LEU A 3 11.47 -30.76 -11.36
N ARG A 4 12.50 -30.70 -12.21
CA ARG A 4 13.34 -29.51 -12.39
C ARG A 4 12.52 -28.42 -13.10
N GLY A 5 11.72 -27.68 -12.33
CA GLY A 5 11.09 -26.43 -12.77
C GLY A 5 12.11 -25.29 -12.69
N ASN A 6 12.53 -24.79 -13.83
CA ASN A 6 13.52 -23.72 -13.95
C ASN A 6 12.98 -22.43 -13.31
N VAL A 7 13.61 -21.90 -12.25
CA VAL A 7 13.18 -20.68 -11.53
C VAL A 7 12.96 -19.49 -12.49
N ARG A 8 13.69 -19.48 -13.60
CA ARG A 8 13.59 -18.48 -14.66
C ARG A 8 12.22 -18.44 -15.36
N THR A 9 11.52 -19.56 -15.51
CA THR A 9 10.19 -19.59 -16.15
C THR A 9 9.06 -19.22 -15.18
N TYR A 10 9.24 -19.43 -13.87
CA TYR A 10 8.31 -18.96 -12.84
C TYR A 10 8.37 -17.43 -12.70
N VAL A 11 9.59 -16.87 -12.62
CA VAL A 11 9.83 -15.42 -12.58
C VAL A 11 9.35 -14.73 -13.87
N SER A 12 9.53 -15.37 -15.04
CA SER A 12 9.05 -14.84 -16.34
C SER A 12 7.51 -14.82 -16.45
N ARG A 13 6.80 -15.80 -15.87
CA ARG A 13 5.33 -15.78 -15.83
C ARG A 13 4.77 -14.75 -14.86
N ILE A 14 5.44 -14.53 -13.72
CA ILE A 14 5.06 -13.51 -12.74
C ILE A 14 5.33 -12.10 -13.28
N THR A 15 6.50 -11.87 -13.89
CA THR A 15 6.81 -10.58 -14.51
C THR A 15 5.88 -10.25 -15.67
N ASN A 16 5.50 -11.21 -16.51
CA ASN A 16 4.55 -10.93 -17.60
C ASN A 16 3.09 -10.79 -17.13
N HIS A 17 2.69 -11.39 -16.00
CA HIS A 17 1.35 -11.19 -15.46
C HIS A 17 1.23 -9.88 -14.65
N LEU A 18 2.32 -9.44 -14.01
CA LEU A 18 2.42 -8.15 -13.32
C LEU A 18 2.78 -6.98 -14.25
N ALA A 19 3.45 -7.20 -15.38
CA ALA A 19 3.82 -6.15 -16.32
C ALA A 19 2.61 -5.58 -17.08
N ILE A 20 1.55 -6.37 -17.27
CA ILE A 20 0.33 -5.91 -17.96
C ILE A 20 -0.54 -5.01 -17.06
N THR A 21 -0.40 -5.07 -15.73
CA THR A 21 -1.12 -4.17 -14.81
C THR A 21 -0.32 -2.94 -14.39
N VAL A 22 1.01 -2.92 -14.56
CA VAL A 22 1.85 -1.76 -14.20
C VAL A 22 2.07 -0.78 -15.36
N THR A 23 1.87 -1.19 -16.62
CA THR A 23 2.18 -0.37 -17.81
C THR A 23 0.98 0.20 -18.56
N ARG A 24 -0.26 -0.06 -18.13
CA ARG A 24 -1.32 0.92 -18.45
C ARG A 24 -1.06 2.16 -17.60
N SER A 25 -1.28 3.32 -18.21
CA SER A 25 -1.14 4.70 -17.68
C SER A 25 -1.84 4.98 -16.33
N ASP A 26 -2.29 3.94 -15.64
CA ASP A 26 -3.23 3.94 -14.55
C ASP A 26 -2.48 3.83 -13.21
N ALA A 27 -1.25 3.30 -13.17
CA ALA A 27 -0.46 3.22 -11.93
C ALA A 27 0.06 4.62 -11.51
N VAL A 28 0.52 5.42 -12.47
CA VAL A 28 0.89 6.84 -12.23
C VAL A 28 -0.36 7.69 -12.06
N ALA A 29 -1.47 7.41 -12.76
CA ALA A 29 -2.75 8.06 -12.47
C ALA A 29 -3.31 7.66 -11.09
N THR A 30 -3.07 6.44 -10.62
CA THR A 30 -3.41 5.97 -9.27
C THR A 30 -2.51 6.64 -8.24
N LEU A 31 -1.21 6.78 -8.52
CA LEU A 31 -0.26 7.51 -7.66
C LEU A 31 -0.55 9.02 -7.61
N LEU A 32 -0.92 9.64 -8.74
CA LEU A 32 -1.38 11.02 -8.82
C LEU A 32 -2.80 11.20 -8.24
N SER A 33 -3.64 10.16 -8.21
CA SER A 33 -4.94 10.17 -7.55
C SER A 33 -4.87 10.03 -6.03
N GLN A 34 -3.74 9.56 -5.48
CA GLN A 34 -3.51 9.46 -4.04
C GLN A 34 -3.07 10.79 -3.40
N PHE A 35 -2.73 11.82 -4.20
CA PHE A 35 -2.42 13.18 -3.73
C PHE A 35 -3.45 14.26 -4.14
N PRO A 36 -4.76 14.15 -3.81
CA PRO A 36 -5.76 15.11 -4.28
C PRO A 36 -6.01 16.30 -3.33
N VAL A 37 -5.37 16.36 -2.15
CA VAL A 37 -5.70 17.40 -1.15
C VAL A 37 -4.97 18.73 -1.38
N VAL A 38 -3.84 18.76 -2.10
CA VAL A 38 -3.10 20.03 -2.25
C VAL A 38 -3.66 20.92 -3.37
N PHE A 39 -4.41 20.39 -4.35
CA PHE A 39 -4.79 21.20 -5.53
C PHE A 39 -6.26 21.22 -5.97
N ARG A 40 -7.18 20.39 -5.45
CA ARG A 40 -8.58 20.45 -5.89
C ARG A 40 -9.54 20.15 -4.75
N LYS A 41 -10.17 21.19 -4.21
CA LYS A 41 -11.20 21.13 -3.17
C LYS A 41 -12.21 20.00 -3.44
N VAL A 42 -11.98 18.85 -2.82
CA VAL A 42 -12.99 18.05 -2.15
C VAL A 42 -14.35 17.85 -2.85
N LYS A 43 -14.31 17.50 -4.13
CA LYS A 43 -15.45 16.86 -4.81
C LYS A 43 -15.36 15.33 -4.75
N ASP A 44 -14.20 14.82 -4.35
CA ASP A 44 -13.79 13.41 -4.45
C ASP A 44 -13.90 12.64 -3.12
N LEU A 45 -14.46 13.22 -2.05
CA LEU A 45 -14.67 12.48 -0.80
C LEU A 45 -15.68 11.33 -0.95
N LYS A 46 -16.65 11.49 -1.88
CA LYS A 46 -17.54 10.38 -2.30
C LYS A 46 -16.76 9.26 -2.99
N MET A 47 -15.66 9.58 -3.69
CA MET A 47 -14.74 8.58 -4.24
C MET A 47 -13.92 7.89 -3.15
N SER A 48 -13.55 8.59 -2.06
CA SER A 48 -12.90 7.96 -0.89
C SER A 48 -13.80 6.85 -0.30
N GLN A 49 -15.07 7.13 -0.01
CA GLN A 49 -16.00 6.12 0.51
C GLN A 49 -16.30 4.99 -0.50
N ALA A 50 -16.44 5.32 -1.79
CA ALA A 50 -16.69 4.32 -2.84
C ALA A 50 -15.51 3.37 -3.06
N ASN A 51 -14.29 3.78 -2.68
CA ASN A 51 -13.08 2.98 -2.81
C ASN A 51 -12.74 2.20 -1.54
N MET A 52 -13.43 2.42 -0.43
CA MET A 52 -13.22 1.67 0.81
C MET A 52 -13.32 0.15 0.63
N PRO A 53 -14.31 -0.42 -0.10
CA PRO A 53 -14.37 -1.85 -0.33
C PRO A 53 -13.13 -2.40 -1.05
N ARG A 54 -12.63 -1.67 -2.05
CA ARG A 54 -11.41 -2.05 -2.79
C ARG A 54 -10.17 -1.98 -1.91
N LEU A 55 -10.10 -0.98 -1.03
CA LEU A 55 -9.04 -0.88 -0.05
C LEU A 55 -9.07 -2.06 0.92
N GLU A 56 -10.25 -2.40 1.45
CA GLU A 56 -10.40 -3.56 2.33
C GLU A 56 -10.03 -4.89 1.64
N GLU A 57 -10.43 -5.08 0.38
CA GLU A 57 -10.03 -6.24 -0.43
C GLU A 57 -8.51 -6.33 -0.60
N ASN A 58 -7.85 -5.20 -0.91
CA ASN A 58 -6.40 -5.15 -1.03
C ASN A 58 -5.70 -5.44 0.31
N MET A 59 -6.20 -4.90 1.41
CA MET A 59 -5.66 -5.17 2.75
C MET A 59 -5.84 -6.63 3.14
N ALA A 60 -6.97 -7.26 2.79
CA ALA A 60 -7.20 -8.69 2.99
C ALA A 60 -6.26 -9.57 2.13
N LEU A 61 -5.93 -9.13 0.91
CA LEU A 61 -4.95 -9.79 0.06
C LEU A 61 -3.55 -9.72 0.69
N LEU A 62 -3.13 -8.54 1.16
CA LEU A 62 -1.84 -8.36 1.84
C LEU A 62 -1.75 -9.21 3.10
N GLU A 63 -2.81 -9.21 3.91
CA GLU A 63 -2.93 -10.08 5.09
C GLU A 63 -2.72 -11.54 4.72
N THR A 64 -3.37 -12.01 3.65
CA THR A 64 -3.21 -13.39 3.14
C THR A 64 -1.77 -13.69 2.75
N PHE A 65 -1.07 -12.78 2.08
CA PHE A 65 0.34 -12.99 1.72
C PHE A 65 1.25 -13.06 2.95
N LEU A 66 1.02 -12.18 3.92
CA LEU A 66 1.83 -12.10 5.14
C LEU A 66 1.54 -13.21 6.15
N THR A 67 0.47 -13.99 5.97
CA THR A 67 0.30 -15.26 6.70
C THR A 67 1.31 -16.34 6.28
N ARG A 68 1.90 -16.21 5.08
CA ARG A 68 2.71 -17.28 4.46
C ARG A 68 4.21 -17.02 4.51
N SER A 69 4.62 -15.77 4.68
CA SER A 69 6.02 -15.36 4.65
C SER A 69 6.25 -14.07 5.43
N THR A 70 7.49 -13.87 5.87
CA THR A 70 7.91 -12.71 6.67
C THR A 70 7.75 -11.37 5.92
N TYR A 71 8.02 -11.37 4.62
CA TYR A 71 7.87 -10.24 3.70
C TYR A 71 6.92 -10.62 2.56
N LEU A 72 6.48 -9.65 1.76
CA LEU A 72 5.47 -9.86 0.72
C LEU A 72 5.93 -10.82 -0.40
N ALA A 73 7.23 -10.90 -0.65
CA ALA A 73 7.81 -11.73 -1.70
C ALA A 73 8.66 -12.91 -1.18
N GLY A 74 8.56 -13.24 0.11
CA GLY A 74 9.28 -14.36 0.73
C GLY A 74 9.95 -14.00 2.06
N GLU A 75 11.12 -14.59 2.32
CA GLU A 75 11.82 -14.45 3.60
C GLU A 75 12.78 -13.26 3.70
N HIS A 76 12.89 -12.47 2.64
CA HIS A 76 13.79 -11.32 2.58
C HIS A 76 13.05 -10.07 2.11
N LEU A 77 13.50 -8.92 2.60
CA LEU A 77 13.00 -7.62 2.16
C LEU A 77 13.22 -7.43 0.66
N THR A 78 12.19 -6.97 -0.05
CA THR A 78 12.26 -6.67 -1.48
C THR A 78 11.67 -5.31 -1.84
N ILE A 79 11.80 -4.93 -3.11
CA ILE A 79 11.14 -3.73 -3.66
C ILE A 79 9.61 -3.82 -3.53
N ALA A 80 9.03 -5.03 -3.54
CA ALA A 80 7.59 -5.19 -3.34
C ALA A 80 7.15 -4.68 -1.96
N ASP A 81 7.96 -4.92 -0.93
CA ASP A 81 7.72 -4.43 0.43
C ASP A 81 7.82 -2.91 0.49
N LEU A 82 8.87 -2.32 -0.08
CA LEU A 82 9.08 -0.87 -0.06
C LEU A 82 7.96 -0.11 -0.81
N ALA A 83 7.56 -0.61 -1.98
CA ALA A 83 6.47 -0.01 -2.76
C ALA A 83 5.13 -0.08 -2.01
N THR A 84 4.87 -1.20 -1.33
CA THR A 84 3.64 -1.38 -0.56
C THR A 84 3.67 -0.59 0.74
N LEU A 85 4.83 -0.48 1.39
CA LEU A 85 5.03 0.26 2.65
C LEU A 85 4.61 1.72 2.52
N ALA A 86 4.98 2.38 1.41
CA ALA A 86 4.61 3.77 1.15
C ALA A 86 3.08 3.96 1.11
N ASN A 87 2.37 3.02 0.48
CA ASN A 87 0.91 3.06 0.39
C ASN A 87 0.26 2.77 1.76
N VAL A 88 0.66 1.68 2.42
CA VAL A 88 0.04 1.23 3.68
C VAL A 88 0.29 2.22 4.81
N SER A 89 1.48 2.82 4.89
CA SER A 89 1.77 3.89 5.87
C SER A 89 0.92 5.15 5.66
N SER A 90 0.64 5.52 4.41
CA SER A 90 -0.27 6.64 4.10
C SER A 90 -1.72 6.34 4.50
N VAL A 91 -2.16 5.10 4.33
CA VAL A 91 -3.49 4.64 4.75
C VAL A 91 -3.62 4.64 6.28
N GLU A 92 -2.62 4.15 6.99
CA GLU A 92 -2.56 4.17 8.46
C GLU A 92 -2.56 5.62 8.99
N ALA A 93 -1.71 6.50 8.44
CA ALA A 93 -1.70 7.92 8.81
C ALA A 93 -3.02 8.63 8.45
N GLY A 94 -3.69 8.15 7.40
CA GLY A 94 -5.04 8.55 7.01
C GLY A 94 -6.13 8.10 7.98
N GLY A 95 -5.81 7.36 9.05
CA GLY A 95 -6.73 7.00 10.13
C GLY A 95 -7.57 5.75 9.89
N LEU A 96 -7.17 4.87 8.96
CA LEU A 96 -7.79 3.55 8.84
C LEU A 96 -7.50 2.72 10.08
N ASP A 97 -8.51 2.05 10.63
CA ASP A 97 -8.30 1.06 11.68
C ASP A 97 -7.64 -0.20 11.10
N MET A 98 -6.38 -0.41 11.47
CA MET A 98 -5.56 -1.53 11.02
C MET A 98 -5.76 -2.81 11.84
N SER A 99 -6.56 -2.77 12.93
CA SER A 99 -6.75 -3.90 13.84
C SER A 99 -7.31 -5.16 13.17
N ARG A 100 -8.00 -4.99 12.03
CA ARG A 100 -8.56 -6.07 11.20
C ARG A 100 -7.49 -6.89 10.45
N TRP A 101 -6.28 -6.37 10.32
CA TRP A 101 -5.19 -6.99 9.54
C TRP A 101 -3.91 -7.09 10.39
N PRO A 102 -3.87 -8.00 11.38
CA PRO A 102 -2.76 -8.10 12.32
C PRO A 102 -1.42 -8.46 11.67
N HIS A 103 -1.39 -9.27 10.60
CA HIS A 103 -0.13 -9.59 9.93
C HIS A 103 0.40 -8.38 9.15
N VAL A 104 -0.50 -7.61 8.50
CA VAL A 104 -0.13 -6.33 7.88
C VAL A 104 0.41 -5.35 8.92
N GLN A 105 -0.23 -5.25 10.09
CA GLN A 105 0.24 -4.37 11.16
C GLN A 105 1.63 -4.78 11.67
N ALA A 106 1.86 -6.07 11.90
CA ALA A 106 3.16 -6.58 12.33
C ALA A 106 4.26 -6.33 11.29
N TRP A 107 3.97 -6.58 10.01
CA TRP A 107 4.86 -6.30 8.89
C TRP A 107 5.19 -4.81 8.78
N LEU A 108 4.18 -3.94 8.90
CA LEU A 108 4.35 -2.49 8.87
C LEU A 108 5.28 -2.02 10.00
N THR A 109 5.01 -2.43 11.24
CA THR A 109 5.85 -2.09 12.39
C THR A 109 7.28 -2.58 12.21
N LYS A 110 7.46 -3.81 11.72
CA LYS A 110 8.79 -4.39 11.43
C LYS A 110 9.55 -3.53 10.42
N LEU A 111 8.95 -3.16 9.30
CA LEU A 111 9.63 -2.36 8.27
C LEU A 111 9.99 -0.97 8.75
N LYS A 112 9.12 -0.31 9.52
CA LYS A 112 9.43 1.00 10.13
C LYS A 112 10.66 0.95 11.03
N ALA A 113 10.83 -0.14 11.78
CA ALA A 113 11.96 -0.34 12.69
C ALA A 113 13.24 -0.81 11.97
N GLU A 114 13.10 -1.64 10.94
CA GLU A 114 14.22 -2.24 10.21
C GLU A 114 14.90 -1.26 9.24
N LEU A 115 14.14 -0.30 8.71
CA LEU A 115 14.62 0.65 7.70
C LEU A 115 15.09 1.95 8.37
N PRO A 116 16.41 2.19 8.51
CA PRO A 116 16.93 3.36 9.24
C PRO A 116 16.58 4.70 8.56
N TYR A 117 16.22 4.67 7.28
CA TYR A 117 15.82 5.84 6.49
C TYR A 117 14.31 6.01 6.39
N TYR A 118 13.50 5.15 7.02
CA TYR A 118 12.05 5.15 6.84
C TYR A 118 11.41 6.51 7.12
N GLU A 119 11.75 7.15 8.25
CA GLU A 119 11.13 8.41 8.65
C GLU A 119 11.37 9.51 7.62
N GLN A 120 12.63 9.73 7.24
CA GLN A 120 13.02 10.76 6.27
C GLN A 120 12.50 10.45 4.86
N ALA A 121 12.54 9.19 4.43
CA ALA A 121 12.18 8.81 3.06
C ALA A 121 10.68 8.64 2.84
N ASN A 122 9.90 8.38 3.90
CA ASN A 122 8.48 8.04 3.78
C ASN A 122 7.63 8.47 4.98
N GLY A 123 8.06 8.18 6.21
CA GLY A 123 7.27 8.38 7.43
C GLY A 123 6.74 9.81 7.60
N GLU A 124 7.60 10.81 7.45
CA GLU A 124 7.22 12.23 7.52
C GLU A 124 6.17 12.60 6.45
N GLY A 125 6.40 12.16 5.21
CA GLY A 125 5.47 12.41 4.10
C GLY A 125 4.11 11.74 4.29
N ALA A 126 4.09 10.50 4.79
CA ALA A 126 2.86 9.79 5.12
C ALA A 126 2.07 10.51 6.22
N GLN A 127 2.74 10.98 7.28
CA GLN A 127 2.09 11.76 8.34
C GLN A 127 1.53 13.10 7.84
N MET A 128 2.27 13.81 6.98
CA MET A 128 1.77 15.04 6.36
C MET A 128 0.52 14.78 5.51
N LEU A 129 0.55 13.73 4.69
CA LEU A 129 -0.60 13.35 3.86
C LEU A 129 -1.81 12.94 4.71
N GLY A 130 -1.59 12.12 5.75
CA GLY A 130 -2.62 11.71 6.70
C GLY A 130 -3.25 12.91 7.42
N ALA A 131 -2.43 13.86 7.89
CA ALA A 131 -2.91 15.09 8.52
C ALA A 131 -3.74 15.95 7.56
N MET A 132 -3.30 16.08 6.31
CA MET A 132 -4.07 16.79 5.27
C MET A 132 -5.41 16.10 4.99
N TYR A 133 -5.42 14.77 4.89
CA TYR A 133 -6.63 13.97 4.69
C TYR A 133 -7.62 14.14 5.86
N GLN A 134 -7.14 13.98 7.10
CA GLN A 134 -7.94 14.14 8.31
C GLN A 134 -8.51 15.56 8.46
N LYS A 135 -7.71 16.57 8.12
CA LYS A 135 -8.18 17.96 8.09
C LYS A 135 -9.28 18.14 7.05
N ALA A 136 -9.09 17.63 5.84
CA ALA A 136 -10.10 17.69 4.79
C ALA A 136 -11.39 16.99 5.20
N LEU A 137 -11.33 15.80 5.81
CA LEU A 137 -12.51 15.08 6.32
C LEU A 137 -13.34 15.94 7.29
N LYS A 138 -12.68 16.61 8.24
CA LYS A 138 -13.33 17.47 9.25
C LYS A 138 -13.99 18.70 8.61
N GLU A 139 -13.33 19.34 7.67
CA GLU A 139 -13.83 20.56 6.99
C GLU A 139 -15.10 20.31 6.15
N LEU A 140 -15.43 19.06 5.85
CA LEU A 140 -16.57 18.68 5.01
C LEU A 140 -17.77 18.17 5.80
N GLY A 141 -17.69 18.17 7.13
CA GLY A 141 -18.72 17.60 7.98
C GLY A 141 -18.65 16.07 8.09
N GLY A 142 -17.47 15.46 7.91
CA GLY A 142 -17.22 14.12 8.44
C GLY A 142 -17.41 14.16 9.96
N LYS A 143 -18.40 13.40 10.46
CA LYS A 143 -18.64 13.21 11.90
C LYS A 143 -17.40 12.65 12.58
#